data_AF-Q9ATK1-F1
#
_entry.id   AF-Q9ATK1-F1
#
_cell.length_a   1.000
_cell.length_b   1.000
_cell.length_c   1.000
_cell.angle_alpha   90.00
_cell.angle_beta   90.00
_cell.angle_gamma   90.00
#
_symmetry.space_group_name_H-M   'P 1'
#
loop_
_entity.id
_entity.type
_entity.pdbx_description
1 polymer ?
#
loop_
_entity_poly.entity_id
_entity_poly.type
_entity_poly.pdbx_seq_one_letter_code
_entity_poly.pdbx_strand_id
1 'polypeptide(L)'
;ANLVLLNHFDTPVWSTNLTAEVKSPVVAELLDNGNFVLRDSKTNGSDEFLWQSFDFPTDTLLPQMKLGLDHKKRLNKFLRSWKSSFDMSSGDYLFKIETLGLPEFFIWMSDFRVFRSGPWNGIRFSGMLEMQKWDDIIYNLTENKEEVAFTFRPTDHNLYSRLTINYAGLLQQFTWDPIYKEWNMLWSTSTDNACETYNPCGPYAYCDMSTSPMCNCVEGFKPRNPQEWALGDVRGRCQRTTPLNCGRDGFTQLRKIKLPDTTAAILDKRIGFKDCKERCAKTCNCTAFANTDIRNGGSGCVIWIGRFVDIRN
;
A
#
# COMPACT_ATOMS: atom_id res chain seq x y z
N ALA A 1 -8.79 -34.33 4.95
CA ALA A 1 -9.64 -33.84 6.06
C ALA A 1 -9.82 -32.35 5.90
N ASN A 2 -11.00 -31.81 6.19
CA ASN A 2 -11.29 -30.37 6.15
C ASN A 2 -11.76 -29.90 7.52
N LEU A 3 -11.51 -28.63 7.83
CA LEU A 3 -12.23 -27.94 8.89
C LEU A 3 -13.58 -27.47 8.33
N VAL A 4 -14.67 -27.79 9.01
CA VAL A 4 -16.03 -27.53 8.55
C VAL A 4 -16.84 -26.91 9.68
N LEU A 5 -17.57 -25.84 9.37
CA LEU A 5 -18.55 -25.22 10.25
C LEU A 5 -19.96 -25.62 9.78
N LEU A 6 -20.73 -26.26 10.66
CA LEU A 6 -22.10 -26.70 10.41
C LEU A 6 -23.11 -25.78 11.10
N ASN A 7 -24.27 -25.60 10.50
CA ASN A 7 -25.41 -24.96 11.16
C ASN A 7 -26.19 -25.96 12.05
N HIS A 8 -27.29 -25.51 12.66
CA HIS A 8 -28.14 -26.33 13.52
C HIS A 8 -28.91 -27.47 12.80
N PHE A 9 -28.82 -27.51 11.47
CA PHE A 9 -29.37 -28.58 10.63
C PHE A 9 -28.25 -29.47 10.05
N ASP A 10 -27.06 -29.47 10.65
CA ASP A 10 -25.87 -30.20 10.18
C ASP A 10 -25.45 -29.88 8.73
N THR A 11 -25.87 -28.72 8.21
CA THR A 11 -25.52 -28.27 6.86
C THR A 11 -24.24 -27.42 6.90
N PRO A 12 -23.23 -27.71 6.07
CA PRO A 12 -21.99 -26.94 6.02
C PRO A 12 -22.24 -25.52 5.51
N VAL A 13 -21.85 -24.53 6.31
CA VAL A 13 -21.94 -23.09 5.99
C VAL A 13 -20.59 -22.48 5.65
N TRP A 14 -19.50 -23.11 6.08
CA TRP A 14 -18.13 -22.74 5.71
C TRP A 14 -17.22 -23.96 5.85
N SER A 15 -16.19 -24.06 5.01
CA SER A 15 -15.15 -25.07 5.15
C SER A 15 -13.84 -24.64 4.52
N THR A 16 -12.73 -25.20 4.98
CA THR A 16 -11.47 -25.18 4.22
C THR A 16 -11.62 -25.97 2.93
N ASN A 17 -10.92 -25.56 1.87
CA ASN A 17 -10.94 -26.25 0.58
C ASN A 17 -9.61 -26.96 0.33
N LEU A 18 -9.34 -28.03 1.09
CA LEU A 18 -8.13 -28.84 0.92
C LEU A 18 -8.34 -29.90 -0.15
N THR A 19 -7.50 -29.86 -1.19
CA THR A 19 -7.59 -30.76 -2.35
C THR A 19 -6.53 -31.87 -2.37
N ALA A 20 -5.53 -31.80 -1.49
CA ALA A 20 -4.43 -32.78 -1.42
C ALA A 20 -4.76 -33.94 -0.47
N GLU A 21 -4.14 -35.12 -0.70
CA GLU A 21 -4.19 -36.24 0.23
C GLU A 21 -3.55 -35.85 1.56
N VAL A 22 -4.36 -35.85 2.63
CA VAL A 22 -3.90 -35.48 3.97
C VAL A 22 -3.68 -36.74 4.80
N LYS A 23 -2.48 -36.86 5.38
CA LYS A 23 -2.15 -37.96 6.30
C LYS A 23 -2.80 -37.71 7.67
N SER A 24 -3.27 -38.79 8.29
CA SER A 24 -3.92 -38.77 9.59
C SER A 24 -2.92 -39.01 10.74
N PRO A 25 -3.09 -38.34 11.90
CA PRO A 25 -4.18 -37.45 12.27
C PRO A 25 -3.96 -35.98 11.90
N VAL A 26 -5.07 -35.27 11.65
CA VAL A 26 -5.10 -33.84 11.31
C VAL A 26 -5.56 -33.06 12.52
N VAL A 27 -4.86 -31.97 12.84
CA VAL A 27 -5.08 -31.15 14.03
C VAL A 27 -5.38 -29.71 13.62
N ALA A 28 -6.41 -29.13 14.23
CA ALA A 28 -6.66 -27.70 14.22
C ALA A 28 -6.07 -27.08 15.48
N GLU A 29 -5.26 -26.02 15.34
CA GLU A 29 -4.50 -25.42 16.43
C GLU A 29 -4.49 -23.90 16.30
N LEU A 30 -4.67 -23.20 17.42
CA LEU A 30 -4.48 -21.75 17.50
C LEU A 30 -3.07 -21.47 18.07
N LEU A 31 -2.22 -20.88 17.26
CA LEU A 31 -0.86 -20.52 17.66
C LEU A 31 -0.84 -19.22 18.47
N ASP A 32 0.23 -18.99 19.24
CA ASP A 32 0.39 -17.81 20.12
C ASP A 32 0.33 -16.47 19.39
N ASN A 33 0.68 -16.44 18.09
CA ASN A 33 0.57 -15.24 17.27
C ASN A 33 -0.85 -14.99 16.73
N GLY A 34 -1.83 -15.81 17.10
CA GLY A 34 -3.21 -15.75 16.64
C GLY A 34 -3.47 -16.46 15.31
N ASN A 35 -2.46 -17.10 14.71
CA ASN A 35 -2.67 -17.88 13.49
C ASN A 35 -3.37 -19.19 13.83
N PHE A 36 -4.63 -19.31 13.42
CA PHE A 36 -5.35 -20.57 13.44
C PHE A 36 -4.97 -21.43 12.24
N VAL A 37 -4.46 -22.64 12.49
CA VAL A 37 -3.86 -23.51 11.47
C VAL A 37 -4.49 -24.90 11.46
N LEU A 38 -4.47 -25.53 10.29
CA LEU A 38 -4.71 -26.95 10.13
C LEU A 38 -3.42 -27.63 9.68
N ARG A 39 -2.99 -28.69 10.37
CA ARG A 39 -1.72 -29.40 10.09
C ARG A 39 -1.82 -30.90 10.34
N ASP A 40 -0.88 -31.66 9.78
CA ASP A 40 -0.65 -33.05 10.14
C ASP A 40 0.02 -33.11 11.53
N SER A 41 -0.43 -34.04 12.38
CA SER A 41 0.12 -34.23 13.72
C SER A 41 1.55 -34.79 13.71
N LYS A 42 1.97 -35.46 12.62
CA LYS A 42 3.25 -36.17 12.54
C LYS A 42 4.39 -35.29 12.05
N THR A 43 4.07 -34.19 11.38
CA THR A 43 5.03 -33.14 11.00
C THR A 43 5.26 -32.22 12.21
N ASN A 44 6.08 -32.69 13.15
CA ASN A 44 6.58 -31.85 14.23
C ASN A 44 7.60 -30.85 13.65
N GLY A 45 7.14 -29.65 13.28
CA GLY A 45 8.00 -28.50 13.01
C GLY A 45 8.36 -28.23 11.54
N SER A 46 7.70 -28.83 10.56
CA SER A 46 7.74 -28.30 9.19
C SER A 46 6.63 -27.26 9.01
N ASP A 47 6.99 -26.04 8.55
CA ASP A 47 6.09 -24.91 8.23
C ASP A 47 5.02 -25.20 7.15
N GLU A 48 4.82 -26.46 6.77
CA GLU A 48 3.81 -26.88 5.81
C GLU A 48 2.44 -27.04 6.50
N PHE A 49 1.84 -25.91 6.86
CA PHE A 49 0.43 -25.87 7.22
C PHE A 49 -0.43 -26.24 6.00
N LEU A 50 -1.43 -27.10 6.20
CA LEU A 50 -2.42 -27.44 5.18
C LEU A 50 -3.30 -26.22 4.89
N TRP A 51 -3.66 -25.48 5.94
CA TRP A 51 -4.42 -24.25 5.89
C TRP A 51 -4.01 -23.34 7.04
N GLN A 52 -4.04 -22.03 6.83
CA GLN A 52 -3.76 -21.04 7.86
C GLN A 52 -4.67 -19.82 7.70
N SER A 53 -5.23 -19.33 8.81
CA SER A 53 -6.06 -18.13 8.84
C SER A 53 -5.31 -16.88 8.35
N PHE A 54 -3.99 -16.82 8.57
CA PHE A 54 -3.15 -15.71 8.11
C PHE A 54 -3.09 -15.55 6.58
N ASP A 55 -3.51 -16.56 5.82
CA ASP A 55 -3.65 -16.45 4.36
C ASP A 55 -4.98 -15.80 3.94
N PHE A 56 -5.96 -15.74 4.84
CA PHE A 56 -7.31 -15.24 4.59
C PHE A 56 -7.70 -14.16 5.61
N PRO A 57 -6.98 -13.02 5.65
CA PRO A 57 -7.31 -11.91 6.54
C PRO A 57 -8.72 -11.36 6.29
N THR A 58 -9.32 -10.81 7.34
CA THR A 58 -10.58 -10.04 7.27
C THR A 58 -10.26 -8.56 7.04
N ASP A 59 -10.46 -7.71 8.04
CA ASP A 59 -10.23 -6.26 8.02
C ASP A 59 -8.92 -5.87 8.72
N THR A 60 -8.21 -6.84 9.31
CA THR A 60 -7.12 -6.59 10.26
C THR A 60 -5.86 -7.37 9.90
N LEU A 61 -4.72 -6.70 10.01
CA LEU A 61 -3.38 -7.25 9.98
C LEU A 61 -2.80 -7.23 11.40
N LEU A 62 -2.40 -8.41 11.89
CA LEU A 62 -1.71 -8.61 13.17
C LEU A 62 -0.19 -8.70 12.96
N PRO A 63 0.61 -8.58 14.03
CA PRO A 63 2.05 -8.83 13.96
C PRO A 63 2.32 -10.24 13.40
N GLN A 64 3.41 -10.37 12.62
CA GLN A 64 3.81 -11.61 11.92
C GLN A 64 2.92 -12.04 10.74
N MET A 65 1.74 -11.43 10.56
CA MET A 65 0.98 -11.62 9.32
C MET A 65 1.69 -10.92 8.15
N LYS A 66 1.49 -11.49 6.95
CA LYS A 66 2.03 -10.96 5.70
C LYS A 66 0.89 -10.42 4.84
N LEU A 67 0.92 -9.13 4.55
CA LEU A 67 -0.05 -8.49 3.66
C LEU A 67 0.56 -8.30 2.27
N GLY A 68 0.00 -8.94 1.26
CA GLY A 68 0.44 -8.80 -0.12
C GLY A 68 0.52 -10.11 -0.88
N LEU A 69 1.45 -10.17 -1.83
CA LEU A 69 1.56 -11.27 -2.79
C LEU A 69 2.43 -12.41 -2.25
N ASP A 70 1.86 -13.61 -2.24
CA ASP A 70 2.57 -14.88 -2.08
C ASP A 70 2.64 -15.56 -3.45
N HIS A 71 3.83 -15.58 -4.07
CA HIS A 71 4.01 -16.12 -5.41
C HIS A 71 3.95 -17.66 -5.43
N LYS A 72 4.33 -18.31 -4.33
CA LYS A 72 4.25 -19.78 -4.20
C LYS A 72 2.80 -20.24 -4.15
N LYS A 73 1.98 -19.58 -3.34
CA LYS A 73 0.54 -19.89 -3.18
C LYS A 73 -0.35 -19.23 -4.25
N ARG A 74 0.20 -18.35 -5.09
CA ARG A 74 -0.53 -17.51 -6.06
C ARG A 74 -1.67 -16.73 -5.39
N LEU A 75 -1.41 -16.22 -4.19
CA LEU A 75 -2.41 -15.59 -3.34
C LEU A 75 -2.05 -14.13 -3.11
N ASN A 76 -3.04 -13.24 -3.23
CA ASN A 76 -2.92 -11.85 -2.79
C ASN A 76 -3.71 -11.68 -1.49
N LYS A 77 -3.01 -11.47 -0.39
CA LYS A 77 -3.56 -11.24 0.94
C LYS A 77 -3.81 -9.74 1.07
N PHE A 78 -5.07 -9.36 1.29
CA PHE A 78 -5.53 -7.97 1.37
C PHE A 78 -6.53 -7.82 2.52
N LEU A 79 -6.72 -6.59 3.02
CA LEU A 79 -7.75 -6.34 4.03
C LEU A 79 -9.04 -5.90 3.35
N ARG A 80 -10.17 -6.37 3.87
CA ARG A 80 -11.51 -5.93 3.46
C ARG A 80 -12.26 -5.40 4.67
N SER A 81 -12.81 -4.19 4.55
CA SER A 81 -13.57 -3.60 5.64
C SER A 81 -14.81 -4.42 5.97
N TRP A 82 -15.30 -4.28 7.19
CA TRP A 82 -16.68 -4.63 7.50
C TRP A 82 -17.65 -3.73 6.75
N LYS A 83 -18.89 -4.20 6.60
CA LYS A 83 -19.97 -3.44 5.96
C LYS A 83 -20.46 -2.30 6.85
N SER A 84 -20.48 -2.49 8.16
CA SER A 84 -20.78 -1.44 9.14
C SER A 84 -20.18 -1.78 10.51
N SER A 85 -20.36 -0.91 11.50
CA SER A 85 -19.97 -1.20 12.89
C SER A 85 -20.71 -2.39 13.52
N PHE A 86 -21.85 -2.82 12.94
CA PHE A 86 -22.68 -3.90 13.48
C PHE A 86 -22.83 -5.09 12.52
N ASP A 87 -22.28 -5.00 11.30
CA ASP A 87 -22.35 -6.04 10.27
C ASP A 87 -20.93 -6.38 9.80
N MET A 88 -20.45 -7.54 10.24
CA MET A 88 -19.11 -8.07 9.96
C MET A 88 -18.99 -8.74 8.58
N SER A 89 -20.05 -8.69 7.77
CA SER A 89 -19.97 -9.12 6.37
C SER A 89 -19.03 -8.22 5.57
N SER A 90 -18.63 -8.71 4.40
CA SER A 90 -17.75 -8.02 3.47
C SER A 90 -18.30 -6.65 3.08
N GLY A 91 -17.59 -5.59 3.45
CA GLY A 91 -17.86 -4.22 3.03
C GLY A 91 -17.24 -3.85 1.68
N ASP A 92 -17.34 -2.56 1.36
CA ASP A 92 -17.01 -2.00 0.04
C ASP A 92 -15.53 -1.64 -0.12
N TYR A 93 -14.79 -1.52 0.99
CA TYR A 93 -13.40 -1.06 0.97
C TYR A 93 -12.40 -2.21 1.02
N LEU A 94 -11.39 -2.12 0.15
CA LEU A 94 -10.31 -3.09 0.01
C LEU A 94 -8.95 -2.40 0.10
N PHE A 95 -8.10 -2.81 1.03
CA PHE A 95 -6.72 -2.37 1.13
C PHE A 95 -5.77 -3.44 0.61
N LYS A 96 -5.16 -3.19 -0.55
CA LYS A 96 -4.44 -4.21 -1.34
C LYS A 96 -3.15 -3.65 -1.94
N ILE A 97 -2.12 -4.50 -2.00
CA ILE A 97 -0.87 -4.19 -2.69
C ILE A 97 -0.97 -4.49 -4.19
N GLU A 98 -0.39 -3.61 -4.99
CA GLU A 98 -0.21 -3.76 -6.42
C GLU A 98 1.27 -3.61 -6.78
N THR A 99 1.72 -4.40 -7.75
CA THR A 99 3.14 -4.54 -8.11
C THR A 99 3.38 -4.40 -9.62
N LEU A 100 2.47 -3.72 -10.33
CA LEU A 100 2.64 -3.44 -11.77
C LEU A 100 3.82 -2.49 -12.02
N GLY A 101 4.05 -1.54 -11.10
CA GLY A 101 5.24 -0.71 -10.99
C GLY A 101 6.06 -1.08 -9.76
N LEU A 102 6.41 -0.08 -8.95
CA LEU A 102 6.91 -0.35 -7.60
C LEU A 102 5.75 -0.88 -6.74
N PRO A 103 6.02 -1.65 -5.67
CA PRO A 103 4.97 -2.06 -4.75
C PRO A 103 4.29 -0.85 -4.08
N GLU A 104 3.00 -0.71 -4.34
CA GLU A 104 2.13 0.36 -3.81
C GLU A 104 0.87 -0.24 -3.21
N PHE A 105 0.40 0.30 -2.08
CA PHE A 105 -0.92 -0.01 -1.56
C PHE A 105 -1.97 0.97 -2.09
N PHE A 106 -3.15 0.43 -2.35
CA PHE A 106 -4.33 1.19 -2.70
C PHE A 106 -5.48 0.84 -1.76
N ILE A 107 -6.31 1.83 -1.45
CA ILE A 107 -7.66 1.59 -0.95
C ILE A 107 -8.59 1.71 -2.15
N TRP A 108 -9.35 0.65 -2.39
CA TRP A 108 -10.38 0.58 -3.42
C TRP A 108 -11.75 0.65 -2.77
N MET A 109 -12.67 1.37 -3.39
CA MET A 109 -14.10 1.33 -3.10
C MET A 109 -14.79 0.80 -4.35
N SER A 110 -15.23 -0.47 -4.33
CA SER A 110 -15.58 -1.21 -5.56
C SER A 110 -14.46 -1.09 -6.62
N ASP A 111 -14.73 -0.45 -7.76
CA ASP A 111 -13.80 -0.29 -8.90
C ASP A 111 -13.05 1.05 -8.88
N PHE A 112 -13.17 1.86 -7.83
CA PHE A 112 -12.53 3.16 -7.74
C PHE A 112 -11.38 3.16 -6.72
N ARG A 113 -10.20 3.64 -7.14
CA ARG A 113 -9.10 3.95 -6.23
C ARG A 113 -9.44 5.23 -5.45
N VAL A 114 -9.54 5.14 -4.14
CA VAL A 114 -9.83 6.30 -3.26
C VAL A 114 -8.58 6.81 -2.56
N PHE A 115 -7.57 5.97 -2.36
CA PHE A 115 -6.30 6.33 -1.74
C PHE A 115 -5.15 5.55 -2.39
N ARG A 116 -3.96 6.15 -2.43
CA ARG A 116 -2.71 5.49 -2.78
C ARG A 116 -1.63 5.80 -1.76
N SER A 117 -0.99 4.76 -1.22
CA SER A 117 0.10 4.89 -0.25
C SER A 117 1.36 5.50 -0.85
N GLY A 118 1.52 5.45 -2.17
CA GLY A 118 2.80 5.66 -2.84
C GLY A 118 3.73 4.44 -2.69
N PRO A 119 4.84 4.38 -3.43
CA PRO A 119 5.75 3.24 -3.39
C PRO A 119 6.53 3.16 -2.09
N TRP A 120 6.93 1.94 -1.75
CA TRP A 120 7.90 1.72 -0.68
C TRP A 120 9.26 2.30 -1.08
N ASN A 121 9.80 3.18 -0.23
CA ASN A 121 11.03 3.90 -0.49
C ASN A 121 12.26 3.33 0.24
N GLY A 122 12.16 2.12 0.80
CA GLY A 122 13.18 1.50 1.64
C GLY A 122 12.98 1.69 3.14
N ILE A 123 12.14 2.65 3.55
CA ILE A 123 11.85 2.95 4.97
C ILE A 123 10.34 3.00 5.25
N ARG A 124 9.55 3.55 4.31
CA ARG A 124 8.10 3.70 4.42
C ARG A 124 7.44 3.74 3.04
N PHE A 125 6.12 3.70 2.99
CA PHE A 125 5.37 4.12 1.80
C PHE A 125 5.38 5.64 1.68
N SER A 126 5.68 6.18 0.50
CA SER A 126 6.01 7.61 0.32
C SER A 126 4.89 8.58 0.72
N GLY A 127 3.63 8.15 0.63
CA GLY A 127 2.43 8.90 0.98
C GLY A 127 1.89 8.63 2.38
N MET A 128 2.56 7.79 3.18
CA MET A 128 2.19 7.44 4.56
C MET A 128 3.25 7.95 5.55
N LEU A 129 3.37 9.27 5.68
CA LEU A 129 4.40 9.90 6.51
C LEU A 129 4.26 9.58 8.00
N GLU A 130 3.03 9.37 8.46
CA GLU A 130 2.70 9.03 9.86
C GLU A 130 3.37 7.75 10.37
N MET A 131 3.68 6.80 9.47
CA MET A 131 4.37 5.54 9.84
C MET A 131 5.75 5.77 10.49
N GLN A 132 6.40 6.92 10.25
CA GLN A 132 7.70 7.23 10.84
C GLN A 132 7.64 7.96 12.19
N LYS A 133 6.46 8.36 12.66
CA LYS A 133 6.34 9.12 13.91
C LYS A 133 6.40 8.24 15.16
N TRP A 134 6.30 6.91 14.99
CA TRP A 134 6.09 5.96 16.07
C TRP A 134 7.19 4.92 16.09
N ASP A 135 8.16 5.10 17.01
CA ASP A 135 9.32 4.19 17.15
C ASP A 135 8.93 2.83 17.74
N ASP A 136 7.73 2.69 18.30
CA ASP A 136 7.22 1.45 18.89
C ASP A 136 6.84 0.39 17.85
N ILE A 137 6.79 0.76 16.55
CA ILE A 137 6.40 -0.14 15.47
C ILE A 137 7.45 -0.15 14.36
N ILE A 138 7.95 -1.34 14.06
CA ILE A 138 8.87 -1.59 12.96
C ILE A 138 8.08 -2.13 11.77
N TYR A 139 8.14 -1.41 10.66
CA TYR A 139 7.53 -1.79 9.39
C TYR A 139 8.58 -2.36 8.44
N ASN A 140 8.20 -3.36 7.65
CA ASN A 140 9.07 -3.93 6.63
C ASN A 140 8.28 -4.34 5.39
N LEU A 141 8.89 -4.16 4.22
CA LEU A 141 8.42 -4.72 2.96
C LEU A 141 9.47 -5.70 2.46
N THR A 142 9.09 -6.97 2.40
CA THR A 142 9.88 -8.01 1.73
C THR A 142 9.51 -8.02 0.26
N GLU A 143 10.48 -7.87 -0.64
CA GLU A 143 10.29 -7.96 -2.09
C GLU A 143 11.36 -8.90 -2.68
N ASN A 144 10.96 -10.14 -2.97
CA ASN A 144 11.85 -11.16 -3.54
C ASN A 144 11.07 -12.09 -4.50
N LYS A 145 11.69 -13.18 -4.93
CA LYS A 145 11.06 -14.13 -5.89
C LYS A 145 9.90 -14.93 -5.29
N GLU A 146 9.82 -15.03 -3.97
CA GLU A 146 8.80 -15.82 -3.27
C GLU A 146 7.60 -14.96 -2.87
N GLU A 147 7.82 -13.70 -2.51
CA GLU A 147 6.76 -12.82 -2.03
C GLU A 147 7.06 -11.33 -2.24
N VAL A 148 5.97 -10.55 -2.32
CA VAL A 148 5.96 -9.10 -2.11
C VAL A 148 4.98 -8.83 -0.97
N ALA A 149 5.50 -8.76 0.25
CA ALA A 149 4.71 -8.79 1.46
C ALA A 149 5.13 -7.69 2.45
N PHE A 150 4.14 -6.94 2.90
CA PHE A 150 4.27 -5.99 4.00
C PHE A 150 4.02 -6.69 5.33
N THR A 151 4.82 -6.34 6.31
CA THR A 151 4.71 -6.82 7.69
C THR A 151 4.99 -5.66 8.63
N PHE A 152 4.42 -5.72 9.83
CA PHE A 152 4.85 -4.89 10.94
C PHE A 152 5.06 -5.75 12.18
N ARG A 153 5.86 -5.24 13.11
CA ARG A 153 5.98 -5.80 14.45
C ARG A 153 6.18 -4.69 15.48
N PRO A 154 5.59 -4.81 16.67
CA PRO A 154 5.97 -4.00 17.81
C PRO A 154 7.44 -4.17 18.18
N THR A 155 8.03 -3.15 18.80
CA THR A 155 9.37 -3.22 19.41
C THR A 155 9.36 -3.98 20.73
N ASP A 156 8.32 -3.77 21.55
CA ASP A 156 8.03 -4.55 22.75
C ASP A 156 7.13 -5.73 22.40
N HIS A 157 7.56 -6.95 22.71
CA HIS A 157 6.80 -8.17 22.48
C HIS A 157 5.50 -8.26 23.28
N ASN A 158 5.36 -7.50 24.37
CA ASN A 158 4.15 -7.45 25.17
C ASN A 158 3.13 -6.40 24.67
N LEU A 159 3.52 -5.54 23.73
CA LEU A 159 2.64 -4.51 23.18
C LEU A 159 1.74 -5.12 22.11
N TYR A 160 0.43 -5.07 22.32
CA TYR A 160 -0.52 -5.44 21.28
C TYR A 160 -0.71 -4.30 20.31
N SER A 161 -0.62 -4.61 19.02
CA SER A 161 -0.87 -3.65 17.97
C SER A 161 -1.52 -4.31 16.76
N ARG A 162 -2.37 -3.56 16.06
CA ARG A 162 -3.08 -4.02 14.87
C ARG A 162 -3.23 -2.89 13.86
N LEU A 163 -3.16 -3.25 12.59
CA LEU A 163 -3.50 -2.37 11.47
C LEU A 163 -4.84 -2.82 10.91
N THR A 164 -5.83 -1.95 10.83
CA THR A 164 -7.19 -2.30 10.40
C THR A 164 -7.73 -1.31 9.37
N ILE A 165 -8.58 -1.77 8.46
CA ILE A 165 -9.40 -0.90 7.62
C ILE A 165 -10.84 -0.91 8.12
N ASN A 166 -11.33 0.25 8.57
CA ASN A 166 -12.67 0.33 9.13
C ASN A 166 -13.75 0.42 8.04
N TYR A 167 -15.03 0.34 8.45
CA TYR A 167 -16.19 0.37 7.54
C TYR A 167 -16.33 1.67 6.73
N ALA A 168 -15.66 2.75 7.13
CA ALA A 168 -15.61 4.03 6.40
C ALA A 168 -14.42 4.13 5.43
N GLY A 169 -13.64 3.05 5.28
CA GLY A 169 -12.49 3.01 4.37
C GLY A 169 -11.24 3.71 4.91
N LEU A 170 -11.16 3.96 6.22
CA LEU A 170 -9.97 4.52 6.86
C LEU A 170 -9.05 3.40 7.33
N LEU A 171 -7.78 3.48 6.95
CA LEU A 171 -6.74 2.58 7.44
C LEU A 171 -6.14 3.15 8.74
N GLN A 172 -6.14 2.37 9.81
CA GLN A 172 -5.84 2.80 11.17
C GLN A 172 -4.88 1.84 11.86
N GLN A 173 -3.84 2.37 12.49
CA GLN A 173 -2.95 1.62 13.37
C GLN A 173 -3.33 1.89 14.82
N PHE A 174 -3.54 0.81 15.58
CA PHE A 174 -3.85 0.87 16.99
C PHE A 174 -2.78 0.18 17.83
N THR A 175 -2.59 0.65 19.06
CA THR A 175 -1.89 -0.05 20.15
C THR A 175 -2.82 -0.20 21.34
N TRP A 176 -2.67 -1.29 22.09
CA TRP A 176 -3.45 -1.51 23.29
C TRP A 176 -2.84 -0.76 24.47
N ASP A 177 -3.64 0.07 25.13
CA ASP A 177 -3.26 0.71 26.39
C ASP A 177 -3.70 -0.17 27.57
N PRO A 178 -2.77 -0.76 28.34
CA PRO A 178 -3.11 -1.63 29.45
C PRO A 178 -3.67 -0.87 30.67
N ILE A 179 -3.39 0.43 30.81
CA ILE A 179 -3.85 1.27 31.92
C ILE A 179 -5.33 1.60 31.72
N TYR A 180 -5.68 2.11 30.54
CA TYR A 180 -7.06 2.52 30.22
C TYR A 180 -7.91 1.37 29.66
N LYS A 181 -7.29 0.24 29.30
CA LYS A 181 -7.94 -0.95 28.72
C LYS A 181 -8.70 -0.62 27.45
N GLU A 182 -8.06 0.15 26.57
CA GLU A 182 -8.63 0.57 25.31
C GLU A 182 -7.60 0.55 24.17
N TRP A 183 -8.10 0.57 22.94
CA TRP A 183 -7.26 0.71 21.76
C TRP A 183 -6.95 2.19 21.53
N ASN A 184 -5.69 2.57 21.73
CA ASN A 184 -5.19 3.88 21.37
C ASN A 184 -4.83 3.93 19.87
N MET A 185 -5.31 4.93 19.17
CA MET A 185 -5.06 5.12 17.74
C MET A 185 -3.76 5.89 17.53
N LEU A 186 -2.74 5.23 16.97
CA LEU A 186 -1.46 5.88 16.66
C LEU A 186 -1.59 6.80 15.44
N TRP A 187 -2.21 6.30 14.39
CA TRP A 187 -2.43 7.07 13.17
C TRP A 187 -3.59 6.50 12.37
N SER A 188 -4.16 7.35 11.52
CA SER A 188 -5.21 7.02 10.57
C SER A 188 -4.91 7.73 9.25
N THR A 189 -5.26 7.11 8.12
CA THR A 189 -5.50 7.88 6.90
C THR A 189 -6.66 8.86 7.15
N SER A 190 -6.68 9.99 6.46
CA SER A 190 -7.65 11.05 6.70
C SER A 190 -8.57 11.27 5.49
N THR A 191 -9.87 11.37 5.73
CA THR A 191 -10.85 11.88 4.75
C THR A 191 -10.88 13.41 4.71
N ASP A 192 -10.42 14.08 5.77
CA ASP A 192 -10.43 15.56 5.87
C ASP A 192 -9.29 16.18 5.05
N ASN A 193 -8.26 15.38 4.74
CA ASN A 193 -7.18 15.77 3.86
C ASN A 193 -7.52 15.43 2.40
N ALA A 194 -8.02 16.42 1.66
CA ALA A 194 -8.33 16.25 0.23
C ALA A 194 -7.12 15.79 -0.60
N CYS A 195 -5.89 16.07 -0.17
CA CYS A 195 -4.68 15.61 -0.84
C CYS A 195 -4.35 14.12 -0.63
N GLU A 196 -5.01 13.43 0.30
CA GLU A 196 -4.89 11.97 0.47
C GLU A 196 -5.79 11.18 -0.47
N THR A 197 -6.85 11.82 -0.99
CA THR A 197 -7.69 11.23 -2.03
C THR A 197 -6.84 10.94 -3.28
N TYR A 198 -7.13 9.86 -4.00
CA TYR A 198 -6.39 9.50 -5.20
C TYR A 198 -6.55 10.54 -6.31
N ASN A 199 -5.44 11.10 -6.77
CA ASN A 199 -5.33 11.98 -7.94
C ASN A 199 -6.25 13.22 -7.92
N PRO A 200 -6.25 14.03 -6.84
CA PRO A 200 -7.20 15.13 -6.71
C PRO A 200 -6.87 16.29 -7.65
N CYS A 201 -5.60 16.45 -8.05
CA CYS A 201 -5.12 17.57 -8.88
C CYS A 201 -4.89 17.23 -10.36
N GLY A 202 -5.02 15.96 -10.73
CA GLY A 202 -4.75 15.52 -12.10
C GLY A 202 -3.27 15.55 -12.50
N PRO A 203 -2.97 15.44 -13.82
CA PRO A 203 -1.61 15.28 -14.30
C PRO A 203 -0.79 16.57 -14.21
N TYR A 204 0.51 16.40 -13.96
CA TYR A 204 1.50 17.49 -13.88
C TYR A 204 1.23 18.56 -12.82
N ALA A 205 0.36 18.25 -11.85
CA ALA A 205 0.06 19.05 -10.69
C ALA A 205 0.37 18.27 -9.42
N TYR A 206 0.62 18.98 -8.33
CA TYR A 206 0.72 18.41 -7.00
C TYR A 206 -0.29 19.08 -6.06
N CYS A 207 -0.76 18.31 -5.08
CA CYS A 207 -1.67 18.78 -4.05
C CYS A 207 -0.89 19.31 -2.85
N ASP A 208 -1.32 20.46 -2.33
CA ASP A 208 -0.78 21.14 -1.15
C ASP A 208 -1.91 21.81 -0.38
N MET A 209 -2.27 21.24 0.77
CA MET A 209 -3.33 21.75 1.66
C MET A 209 -3.03 23.15 2.22
N SER A 210 -1.79 23.63 2.15
CA SER A 210 -1.41 24.98 2.62
C SER A 210 -1.67 26.08 1.59
N THR A 211 -2.13 25.72 0.39
CA THR A 211 -2.35 26.65 -0.73
C THR A 211 -3.82 26.74 -1.13
N SER A 212 -4.19 27.87 -1.76
CA SER A 212 -5.54 28.09 -2.32
C SER A 212 -5.42 28.65 -3.74
N PRO A 213 -5.79 27.90 -4.80
CA PRO A 213 -6.33 26.54 -4.76
C PRO A 213 -5.31 25.50 -4.28
N MET A 214 -5.77 24.37 -3.71
CA MET A 214 -4.89 23.31 -3.18
C MET A 214 -4.00 22.64 -4.25
N CYS A 215 -4.38 22.76 -5.51
CA CYS A 215 -3.66 22.16 -6.62
C CYS A 215 -2.74 23.17 -7.26
N ASN A 216 -1.48 22.77 -7.42
CA ASN A 216 -0.40 23.59 -7.94
C ASN A 216 0.22 22.91 -9.15
N CYS A 217 0.41 23.64 -10.24
CA CYS A 217 1.19 23.12 -11.36
C CYS A 217 2.65 22.94 -10.95
N VAL A 218 3.26 21.84 -11.38
CA VAL A 218 4.71 21.66 -11.24
C VAL A 218 5.44 22.80 -11.94
N GLU A 219 6.56 23.25 -11.37
CA GLU A 219 7.37 24.32 -11.94
C GLU A 219 7.70 24.04 -13.43
N GLY A 220 7.51 25.05 -14.29
CA GLY A 220 7.61 24.91 -15.74
C GLY A 220 6.31 24.47 -16.44
N PHE A 221 5.24 24.23 -15.68
CA PHE A 221 3.89 24.01 -16.19
C PHE A 221 2.97 25.16 -15.79
N LYS A 222 1.90 25.36 -16.56
CA LYS A 222 0.84 26.34 -16.29
C LYS A 222 -0.54 25.73 -16.48
N PRO A 223 -1.58 26.23 -15.79
CA PRO A 223 -2.95 25.77 -16.03
C PRO A 223 -3.33 25.95 -17.49
N ARG A 224 -4.01 24.97 -18.07
CA ARG A 224 -4.54 25.08 -19.44
C ARG A 224 -5.65 26.13 -19.51
N ASN A 225 -6.49 26.19 -18.49
CA ASN A 225 -7.51 27.23 -18.30
C ASN A 225 -7.30 27.93 -16.95
N PRO A 226 -6.69 29.13 -16.92
CA PRO A 226 -6.42 29.86 -15.68
C PRO A 226 -7.69 30.25 -14.91
N GLN A 227 -8.82 30.49 -15.59
CA GLN A 227 -10.06 30.90 -14.94
C GLN A 227 -10.69 29.74 -14.18
N GLU A 228 -10.81 28.57 -14.83
CA GLU A 228 -11.27 27.33 -14.18
C GLU A 228 -10.36 26.94 -13.00
N TRP A 229 -9.05 27.03 -13.19
CA TRP A 229 -8.08 26.73 -12.13
C TRP A 229 -8.24 27.63 -10.91
N ALA A 230 -8.47 28.93 -11.12
CA ALA A 230 -8.69 29.90 -10.04
C ALA A 230 -9.99 29.64 -9.27
N LEU A 231 -10.98 28.99 -9.90
CA LEU A 231 -12.23 28.55 -9.26
C LEU A 231 -12.10 27.20 -8.55
N GLY A 232 -10.91 26.59 -8.53
CA GLY A 232 -10.68 25.26 -7.97
C GLY A 232 -11.09 24.12 -8.89
N ASP A 233 -11.42 24.38 -10.16
CA ASP A 233 -11.64 23.33 -11.14
C ASP A 233 -10.29 22.77 -11.63
N VAL A 234 -9.88 21.71 -10.94
CA VAL A 234 -8.68 20.90 -11.18
C VAL A 234 -8.72 20.14 -12.51
N ARG A 235 -9.86 20.12 -13.22
CA ARG A 235 -9.94 19.60 -14.60
C ARG A 235 -9.16 20.48 -15.58
N GLY A 236 -8.77 21.69 -15.17
CA GLY A 236 -7.94 22.66 -15.91
C GLY A 236 -6.46 22.27 -16.11
N ARG A 237 -6.18 20.96 -16.27
CA ARG A 237 -4.91 20.27 -16.57
C ARG A 237 -3.71 21.20 -16.74
N CYS A 238 -2.67 21.01 -15.92
CA CYS A 238 -1.39 21.66 -16.14
C CYS A 238 -0.77 21.21 -17.47
N GLN A 239 -0.23 22.15 -18.23
CA GLN A 239 0.51 21.90 -19.48
C GLN A 239 1.87 22.57 -19.42
N ARG A 240 2.86 21.98 -20.10
CA ARG A 240 4.21 22.56 -20.17
C ARG A 240 4.14 23.95 -20.77
N THR A 241 4.86 24.89 -20.17
CA THR A 241 4.96 26.26 -20.68
C THR A 241 5.79 26.33 -21.95
N THR A 242 6.82 25.49 -22.05
CA THR A 242 7.73 25.41 -23.20
C THR A 242 7.73 23.97 -23.74
N PRO A 243 7.61 23.77 -25.07
CA PRO A 243 7.77 22.45 -25.68
C PRO A 243 9.15 21.85 -25.39
N LEU A 244 9.20 20.53 -25.22
CA LEU A 244 10.46 19.81 -25.00
C LEU A 244 11.29 19.75 -26.29
N ASN A 245 12.60 19.80 -26.13
CA ASN A 245 13.58 19.59 -27.19
C ASN A 245 14.59 18.55 -26.71
N CYS A 246 14.24 17.28 -26.95
CA CYS A 246 14.97 16.12 -26.49
C CYS A 246 16.49 16.26 -26.70
N GLY A 247 17.27 16.00 -25.65
CA GLY A 247 18.73 16.16 -25.64
C GLY A 247 19.23 17.53 -25.19
N ARG A 248 18.39 18.57 -25.16
CA ARG A 248 18.67 19.87 -24.52
C ARG A 248 17.81 20.14 -23.29
N ASP A 249 16.89 19.24 -22.99
CA ASP A 249 15.97 19.37 -21.87
C ASP A 249 16.70 19.34 -20.52
N GLY A 250 16.15 20.10 -19.57
CA GLY A 250 16.59 20.12 -18.18
C GLY A 250 15.59 19.43 -17.25
N PHE A 251 15.96 19.34 -15.97
CA PHE A 251 15.11 18.78 -14.92
C PHE A 251 15.01 19.75 -13.76
N THR A 252 13.79 19.93 -13.25
CA THR A 252 13.52 20.64 -12.01
C THR A 252 13.40 19.63 -10.87
N GLN A 253 14.12 19.86 -9.77
CA GLN A 253 14.08 18.99 -8.61
C GLN A 253 12.88 19.34 -7.73
N LEU A 254 11.96 18.40 -7.57
CA LEU A 254 10.89 18.50 -6.58
C LEU A 254 11.36 17.90 -5.24
N ARG A 255 11.02 18.54 -4.13
CA ARG A 255 11.44 18.16 -2.78
C ARG A 255 10.24 17.84 -1.91
N LYS A 256 10.39 16.88 -0.99
CA LYS A 256 9.34 16.45 -0.05
C LYS A 256 8.04 16.07 -0.79
N ILE A 257 8.14 15.19 -1.76
CA ILE A 257 7.02 14.81 -2.62
C ILE A 257 6.70 13.33 -2.43
N LYS A 258 5.41 12.99 -2.33
CA LYS A 258 4.89 11.64 -2.62
C LYS A 258 5.15 11.34 -4.09
N LEU A 259 5.98 10.33 -4.37
CA LEU A 259 6.31 9.95 -5.76
C LEU A 259 5.04 9.65 -6.56
N PRO A 260 4.97 10.04 -7.84
CA PRO A 260 3.80 9.81 -8.69
C PRO A 260 3.49 8.32 -8.92
N ASP A 261 2.29 8.06 -9.47
CA ASP A 261 1.80 6.70 -9.74
C ASP A 261 2.78 5.90 -10.57
N THR A 262 3.15 4.71 -10.11
CA THR A 262 4.21 3.92 -10.75
C THR A 262 3.68 2.92 -11.78
N THR A 263 2.37 2.89 -12.03
CA THR A 263 1.70 2.00 -13.00
C THR A 263 2.36 2.03 -14.40
N ALA A 264 2.83 3.19 -14.83
CA ALA A 264 3.49 3.40 -16.13
C ALA A 264 4.95 3.88 -15.97
N ALA A 265 5.70 3.23 -15.08
CA ALA A 265 7.10 3.56 -14.82
C ALA A 265 8.07 2.43 -15.23
N ILE A 266 9.27 2.82 -15.66
CA ILE A 266 10.39 1.93 -15.95
C ILE A 266 11.28 1.85 -14.71
N LEU A 267 11.61 0.63 -14.27
CA LEU A 267 12.39 0.38 -13.07
C LEU A 267 13.75 -0.23 -13.39
N ASP A 268 14.78 0.30 -12.77
CA ASP A 268 16.12 -0.27 -12.79
C ASP A 268 16.82 -0.06 -11.44
N LYS A 269 16.74 -1.06 -10.57
CA LYS A 269 17.32 -0.99 -9.21
C LYS A 269 18.85 -1.07 -9.19
N ARG A 270 19.51 -1.29 -10.35
CA ARG A 270 20.97 -1.52 -10.43
C ARG A 270 21.77 -0.23 -10.65
N ILE A 271 21.12 0.78 -11.21
CA ILE A 271 21.77 2.04 -11.58
C ILE A 271 21.56 3.11 -10.51
N GLY A 272 22.50 4.05 -10.40
CA GLY A 272 22.43 5.16 -9.48
C GLY A 272 21.69 6.38 -10.05
N PHE A 273 21.52 7.41 -9.22
CA PHE A 273 20.81 8.65 -9.58
C PHE A 273 21.37 9.34 -10.84
N LYS A 274 22.71 9.38 -11.00
CA LYS A 274 23.34 10.02 -12.15
C LYS A 274 23.00 9.31 -13.46
N ASP A 275 23.13 7.99 -13.48
CA ASP A 275 22.81 7.17 -14.65
C ASP A 275 21.30 7.20 -14.95
N CYS A 276 20.47 7.27 -13.90
CA CYS A 276 19.02 7.45 -14.02
C CYS A 276 18.67 8.76 -14.73
N LYS A 277 19.33 9.87 -14.34
CA LYS A 277 19.20 11.17 -15.00
C LYS A 277 19.63 11.11 -16.46
N GLU A 278 20.78 10.51 -16.75
CA GLU A 278 21.29 10.37 -18.12
C GLU A 278 20.37 9.52 -19.00
N ARG A 279 19.85 8.41 -18.46
CA ARG A 279 18.91 7.52 -19.15
C ARG A 279 17.59 8.23 -19.46
N CYS A 280 17.06 8.98 -18.50
CA CYS A 280 15.87 9.80 -18.71
C CYS A 280 16.12 10.88 -19.78
N ALA A 281 17.24 11.60 -19.70
CA ALA A 281 17.59 12.64 -20.68
C ALA A 281 17.72 12.12 -22.12
N LYS A 282 18.20 10.88 -22.31
CA LYS A 282 18.29 10.20 -23.61
C LYS A 282 16.96 9.63 -24.10
N THR A 283 15.96 9.52 -23.22
CA THR A 283 14.65 8.96 -23.53
C THR A 283 13.65 10.08 -23.73
N CYS A 284 13.33 10.45 -24.98
CA CYS A 284 12.52 11.65 -25.27
C CYS A 284 11.10 11.65 -24.67
N ASN A 285 10.56 10.48 -24.33
CA ASN A 285 9.25 10.38 -23.66
C ASN A 285 9.34 10.35 -22.12
N CYS A 286 10.56 10.43 -21.56
CA CYS A 286 10.75 10.52 -20.12
C CYS A 286 10.27 11.87 -19.60
N THR A 287 9.48 11.84 -18.53
CA THR A 287 8.93 13.07 -17.92
C THR A 287 9.38 13.33 -16.50
N ALA A 288 9.80 12.30 -15.78
CA ALA A 288 10.34 12.40 -14.43
C ALA A 288 11.20 11.18 -14.13
N PHE A 289 12.09 11.30 -13.15
CA PHE A 289 12.85 10.19 -12.60
C PHE A 289 13.11 10.39 -11.11
N ALA A 290 13.35 9.31 -10.37
CA ALA A 290 13.72 9.34 -8.96
C ALA A 290 14.53 8.08 -8.58
N ASN A 291 15.13 8.11 -7.38
CA ASN A 291 15.63 6.89 -6.74
C ASN A 291 14.46 6.02 -6.28
N THR A 292 14.62 4.70 -6.29
CA THR A 292 13.61 3.76 -5.75
C THR A 292 13.76 3.55 -4.25
N ASP A 293 14.98 3.69 -3.73
CA ASP A 293 15.31 3.54 -2.31
C ASP A 293 16.03 4.81 -1.83
N ILE A 294 15.64 5.35 -0.68
CA ILE A 294 16.23 6.59 -0.13
C ILE A 294 17.34 6.35 0.90
N ARG A 295 17.56 5.10 1.31
CA ARG A 295 18.61 4.76 2.29
C ARG A 295 20.00 4.99 1.70
N ASN A 296 20.98 5.23 2.57
CA ASN A 296 22.40 5.35 2.21
C ASN A 296 22.69 6.37 1.09
N GLY A 297 21.97 7.49 1.06
CA GLY A 297 22.14 8.54 0.03
C GLY A 297 21.34 8.29 -1.26
N GLY A 298 20.61 7.18 -1.33
CA GLY A 298 19.66 6.85 -2.39
C GLY A 298 20.22 5.94 -3.48
N SER A 299 19.40 4.99 -3.93
CA SER A 299 19.78 4.02 -4.96
C SER A 299 18.61 3.57 -5.82
N GLY A 300 18.94 2.92 -6.94
CA GLY A 300 18.00 2.47 -7.96
C GLY A 300 17.41 3.64 -8.75
N CYS A 301 16.63 3.29 -9.75
CA CYS A 301 16.05 4.23 -10.70
C CYS A 301 14.61 3.87 -11.02
N VAL A 302 13.73 4.86 -10.93
CA VAL A 302 12.39 4.83 -11.48
C VAL A 302 12.24 5.98 -12.47
N ILE A 303 11.72 5.68 -13.66
CA ILE A 303 11.53 6.63 -14.76
C ILE A 303 10.06 6.61 -15.17
N TRP A 304 9.40 7.77 -15.14
CA TRP A 304 8.03 7.91 -15.64
C TRP A 304 8.02 8.31 -17.11
N ILE A 305 7.17 7.64 -17.89
CA ILE A 305 6.95 7.94 -19.30
C ILE A 305 5.58 8.63 -19.46
N GLY A 306 5.56 9.77 -20.14
CA GLY A 306 4.32 10.48 -20.47
C GLY A 306 3.72 11.29 -19.31
N ARG A 307 2.57 10.89 -18.77
CA ARG A 307 1.88 11.65 -17.73
C ARG A 307 2.18 11.06 -16.36
N PHE A 308 2.57 11.90 -15.42
CA PHE A 308 2.62 11.55 -14.00
C PHE A 308 1.46 12.20 -13.26
N VAL A 309 0.91 11.48 -12.27
CA VAL A 309 -0.34 11.82 -11.57
C VAL A 309 -0.24 11.49 -10.08
N ASP A 310 -1.19 12.00 -9.30
CA ASP A 310 -1.35 11.73 -7.87
C ASP A 310 -0.07 12.01 -7.08
N ILE A 311 0.33 13.28 -7.11
CA ILE A 311 1.47 13.85 -6.40
C ILE A 311 0.94 14.78 -5.31
N ARG A 312 1.58 14.76 -4.13
CA ARG A 312 1.37 15.74 -3.06
C ARG A 312 2.69 16.06 -2.36
N ASN A 313 2.76 17.21 -1.71
CA ASN A 313 3.88 17.58 -0.84
C ASN A 313 3.71 17.12 0.62
#